data_AF-A0A7V9BLU4-F1
#
_entry.id   AF-A0A7V9BLU4-F1
#
_cell.length_a   1.000
_cell.length_b   1.000
_cell.length_c   1.000
_cell.angle_alpha   90.00
_cell.angle_beta   90.00
_cell.angle_gamma   90.00
#
_symmetry.space_group_name_H-M   'P 1'
#
loop_
_entity.id
_entity.type
_entity.pdbx_description
1 polymer ?
#
loop_
_entity_poly.entity_id
_entity_poly.type
_entity_poly.pdbx_seq_one_letter_code
_entity_poly.pdbx_strand_id
1 'polypeptide(L)'
;MAATALRALLDLVLPSTCGGCNTPGPGWCARCHATLGDPLELSLRGAPPVVAVGRYAGPLRVALLGYKERNRRDLTDALATLLASTLVIARPGERLLLVPAPSRPAAARAR
;
A
#
# COMPACT_ATOMS: atom_id res chain seq x y z
N MET A 1 -14.23 -15.44 14.96
CA MET A 1 -15.13 -14.67 15.83
C MET A 1 -14.39 -13.93 16.95
N ALA A 2 -13.57 -14.62 17.76
CA ALA A 2 -12.79 -13.96 18.85
C ALA A 2 -11.86 -12.82 18.37
N ALA A 3 -11.16 -13.01 17.23
CA ALA A 3 -10.27 -11.99 16.66
C ALA A 3 -11.00 -10.71 16.21
N THR A 4 -12.26 -10.83 15.76
CA THR A 4 -13.07 -9.68 15.32
C THR A 4 -13.56 -8.86 16.51
N ALA A 5 -13.99 -9.53 17.59
CA ALA A 5 -14.39 -8.87 18.83
C ALA A 5 -13.20 -8.14 19.49
N LEU A 6 -12.02 -8.77 19.51
CA LEU A 6 -10.80 -8.13 20.01
C LEU A 6 -10.42 -6.90 19.19
N ARG A 7 -10.53 -6.95 17.85
CA ARG A 7 -10.28 -5.78 16.98
C ARG A 7 -11.26 -4.64 17.25
N ALA A 8 -12.54 -4.94 17.44
CA ALA A 8 -13.54 -3.94 17.77
C ALA A 8 -13.25 -3.27 19.12
N LEU A 9 -12.90 -4.04 20.16
CA LEU A 9 -12.50 -3.49 21.46
C LEU A 9 -11.20 -2.68 21.39
N LEU A 10 -10.23 -3.10 20.58
CA LEU A 10 -9.00 -2.35 20.35
C LEU A 10 -9.27 -1.05 19.59
N ASP A 11 -10.18 -1.01 18.64
CA ASP A 11 -10.55 0.22 17.91
C ASP A 11 -11.20 1.26 18.84
N LEU A 12 -11.83 0.84 19.95
CA LEU A 12 -12.31 1.76 20.99
C LEU A 12 -11.16 2.43 21.77
N VAL A 13 -10.04 1.73 21.96
CA VAL A 13 -8.90 2.20 22.78
C VAL A 13 -7.81 2.86 21.92
N LEU A 14 -7.55 2.30 20.74
CA LEU A 14 -6.65 2.77 19.69
C LEU A 14 -7.41 2.76 18.35
N PRO A 15 -8.18 3.82 18.05
CA PRO A 15 -8.93 3.89 16.80
C PRO A 15 -7.99 3.81 15.61
N SER A 16 -8.34 2.92 14.68
CA SER A 16 -7.68 2.80 13.39
C SER A 16 -7.76 4.13 12.64
N THR A 17 -6.65 4.50 11.99
CA THR A 17 -6.56 5.73 11.19
C THR A 17 -6.09 5.40 9.78
N CYS A 18 -6.69 6.07 8.80
CA CYS A 18 -6.27 5.95 7.42
C CYS A 18 -4.80 6.37 7.26
N GLY A 19 -3.97 5.49 6.70
CA GLY A 19 -2.54 5.75 6.51
C GLY A 19 -2.23 6.91 5.56
N GLY A 20 -3.21 7.35 4.75
CA GLY A 20 -3.04 8.47 3.82
C GLY A 20 -3.36 9.83 4.45
N CYS A 21 -4.53 9.96 5.08
CA CYS A 21 -5.04 11.24 5.58
C CYS A 21 -5.20 11.33 7.11
N ASN A 22 -4.87 10.26 7.84
CA ASN A 22 -4.94 10.15 9.30
C ASN A 22 -6.31 10.37 9.94
N THR A 23 -7.40 10.41 9.16
CA THR A 23 -8.75 10.43 9.75
C THR A 23 -9.10 9.06 10.32
N PRO A 24 -9.89 8.99 11.41
CA PRO A 24 -10.41 7.73 11.93
C PRO A 24 -11.13 6.91 10.85
N GLY A 25 -10.95 5.59 10.88
CA GLY A 25 -11.54 4.66 9.92
C GLY A 25 -10.53 3.64 9.37
N PRO A 26 -10.84 3.00 8.22
CA PRO A 26 -10.02 1.91 7.70
C PRO A 26 -8.60 2.37 7.37
N GLY A 27 -7.65 1.43 7.37
CA GLY A 27 -6.23 1.70 7.05
C GLY A 27 -6.02 2.39 5.70
N TRP A 28 -6.97 2.27 4.76
CA TRP A 28 -7.05 3.09 3.55
C TRP A 28 -8.51 3.45 3.24
N CYS A 29 -8.86 4.73 3.29
CA CYS A 29 -10.24 5.19 3.13
C CYS A 29 -10.59 5.50 1.66
N ALA A 30 -11.89 5.47 1.33
CA ALA A 30 -12.42 5.74 0.00
C ALA A 30 -11.98 7.11 -0.56
N ARG A 31 -11.87 8.14 0.30
CA ARG A 31 -11.38 9.46 -0.10
C ARG A 31 -9.92 9.41 -0.58
N CYS A 32 -9.06 8.67 0.11
CA CYS A 32 -7.67 8.50 -0.32
C CYS A 32 -7.59 7.64 -1.59
N HIS A 33 -8.44 6.61 -1.68
CA HIS A 33 -8.54 5.79 -2.89
C HIS A 33 -8.91 6.62 -4.13
N ALA A 34 -9.87 7.53 -4.00
CA ALA A 34 -10.28 8.42 -5.10
C ALA A 34 -9.15 9.32 -5.63
N THR A 35 -8.07 9.54 -4.86
CA THR A 35 -6.91 10.34 -5.31
C THR A 35 -5.93 9.58 -6.20
N LEU A 36 -6.03 8.24 -6.26
CA LEU A 36 -5.10 7.41 -7.04
C LEU A 36 -5.35 7.52 -8.54
N GLY A 37 -6.62 7.65 -8.94
CA GLY A 37 -7.03 7.52 -10.34
C GLY A 37 -6.80 6.09 -10.86
N ASP A 38 -6.70 5.96 -12.18
CA ASP A 38 -6.31 4.70 -12.83
C ASP A 38 -4.81 4.42 -12.61
N PRO A 39 -4.39 3.14 -12.63
CA PRO A 39 -2.98 2.79 -12.66
C PRO A 39 -2.20 3.53 -13.73
N LEU A 40 -0.97 3.93 -13.39
CA LEU A 40 -0.08 4.61 -14.32
C LEU A 40 0.71 3.58 -15.11
N GLU A 41 0.63 3.67 -16.43
CA GLU A 41 1.54 2.98 -17.35
C GLU A 41 2.62 3.95 -17.83
N LEU A 42 3.88 3.57 -17.62
CA LEU A 42 5.04 4.40 -17.89
C LEU A 42 5.99 3.65 -18.83
N SER A 43 6.38 4.34 -19.90
CA SER A 43 7.40 3.87 -20.83
C SER A 43 8.65 4.73 -20.67
N LEU A 44 9.69 4.15 -20.06
CA LEU A 44 10.92 4.83 -19.72
C LEU A 44 12.04 4.38 -20.67
N ARG A 45 12.82 5.33 -21.21
CA ARG A 45 13.93 5.00 -22.12
C ARG A 45 14.95 4.10 -21.42
N GLY A 46 15.24 2.94 -22.02
CA GLY A 46 16.21 1.99 -21.50
C GLY A 46 15.74 1.15 -20.31
N ALA A 47 14.44 1.17 -19.98
CA ALA A 47 13.85 0.37 -18.91
C ALA A 47 12.63 -0.42 -19.42
N PRO A 48 12.29 -1.55 -18.78
CA PRO A 48 11.07 -2.28 -19.12
C PRO A 48 9.82 -1.41 -18.84
N PRO A 49 8.66 -1.71 -19.47
CA PRO A 49 7.40 -1.06 -19.15
C PRO A 49 7.11 -1.12 -17.65
N VAL A 50 6.76 0.03 -17.07
CA VAL A 50 6.48 0.14 -15.63
C VAL A 50 5.00 0.42 -15.42
N VAL A 51 4.40 -0.30 -14.49
CA VAL A 51 3.06 -0.04 -13.99
C VAL A 51 3.17 0.42 -12.54
N ALA A 52 2.45 1.47 -12.17
CA ALA A 52 2.39 1.96 -10.80
C ALA A 52 0.94 2.18 -10.35
N VAL A 53 0.68 1.89 -9.07
CA VAL A 53 -0.62 2.13 -8.41
C VAL A 53 -1.09 3.59 -8.56
N GLY A 54 -0.13 4.53 -8.58
CA GLY A 54 -0.40 5.96 -8.70
C GLY A 54 0.88 6.76 -8.56
N ARG A 55 0.77 8.09 -8.63
CA ARG A 55 1.92 8.98 -8.45
C ARG A 55 2.40 8.89 -7.01
N TYR A 56 3.73 8.89 -6.82
CA TYR A 56 4.33 8.96 -5.47
C TYR A 56 4.17 10.37 -4.87
N ALA A 57 2.94 10.73 -4.53
CA ALA A 57 2.53 12.02 -4.00
C ALA A 57 1.32 11.87 -3.06
N GLY A 58 0.97 12.95 -2.38
CA GLY A 58 -0.27 13.03 -1.58
C GLY A 58 -0.45 11.87 -0.59
N PRO A 59 -1.69 11.38 -0.42
CA PRO A 59 -2.00 10.30 0.52
C PRO A 59 -1.21 9.01 0.29
N LEU A 60 -0.93 8.64 -0.97
CA LEU A 60 -0.17 7.43 -1.29
C LEU A 60 1.26 7.50 -0.75
N ARG A 61 1.92 8.65 -0.93
CA ARG A 61 3.27 8.89 -0.39
C ARG A 61 3.27 8.81 1.13
N VAL A 62 2.28 9.42 1.80
CA VAL A 62 2.18 9.41 3.27
C VAL A 62 2.03 7.99 3.79
N ALA A 63 1.14 7.19 3.21
CA ALA A 63 0.93 5.79 3.61
C ALA A 63 2.18 4.93 3.37
N LEU A 64 2.84 5.07 2.22
CA LEU A 64 4.09 4.34 1.92
C LEU A 64 5.21 4.67 2.90
N LEU A 65 5.37 5.95 3.26
CA LEU A 65 6.35 6.37 4.27
C LEU A 65 5.97 5.87 5.67
N GLY A 66 4.67 5.91 6.01
CA GLY A 66 4.15 5.33 7.25
C GLY A 66 4.54 3.85 7.39
N TYR A 67 4.29 3.08 6.33
CA TYR A 67 4.60 1.66 6.29
C TYR A 67 6.10 1.36 6.31
N LYS A 68 6.89 1.98 5.42
CA LYS A 68 8.31 1.65 5.23
C LYS A 68 9.20 2.18 6.36
N GLU A 69 8.91 3.39 6.85
CA GLU A 69 9.86 4.14 7.69
C GLU A 69 9.33 4.39 9.10
N ARG A 70 8.02 4.28 9.35
CA ARG A 70 7.39 4.62 10.65
C ARG A 70 6.69 3.44 11.31
N ASN A 71 6.99 2.21 10.86
CA ASN A 71 6.49 0.97 11.43
C ASN A 71 4.94 0.84 11.48
N ARG A 72 4.21 1.54 10.58
CA ARG A 72 2.75 1.36 10.41
C ARG A 72 2.44 0.07 9.67
N ARG A 73 2.74 -1.06 10.31
CA ARG A 73 2.54 -2.41 9.75
C ARG A 73 1.06 -2.77 9.57
N ASP A 74 0.16 -2.05 10.25
CA ASP A 74 -1.28 -2.12 10.03
C ASP A 74 -1.69 -1.77 8.59
N LEU A 75 -0.85 -1.06 7.84
CA LEU A 75 -1.10 -0.73 6.42
C LEU A 75 -0.78 -1.87 5.45
N THR A 76 -0.25 -3.01 5.91
CA THR A 76 0.17 -4.13 5.04
C THR A 76 -0.96 -4.56 4.10
N ASP A 77 -2.12 -4.89 4.65
CA ASP A 77 -3.26 -5.42 3.87
C ASP A 77 -3.81 -4.40 2.88
N ALA A 78 -3.87 -3.13 3.31
CA ALA A 78 -4.33 -2.05 2.47
C ALA A 78 -3.40 -1.81 1.28
N LEU A 79 -2.09 -1.71 1.52
CA LEU A 79 -1.09 -1.51 0.46
C LEU A 79 -0.98 -2.73 -0.45
N ALA A 80 -1.08 -3.94 0.10
CA ALA A 80 -1.09 -5.18 -0.67
C ALA A 80 -2.31 -5.24 -1.61
N THR A 81 -3.48 -4.83 -1.13
CA THR A 81 -4.70 -4.79 -1.94
C THR A 81 -4.58 -3.80 -3.10
N LEU A 82 -4.04 -2.59 -2.85
CA LEU A 82 -3.79 -1.60 -3.90
C LEU A 82 -2.81 -2.12 -4.97
N LEU A 83 -1.76 -2.82 -4.55
CA LEU A 83 -0.79 -3.42 -5.47
C LEU A 83 -1.43 -4.56 -6.28
N ALA A 84 -2.15 -5.46 -5.61
CA ALA A 84 -2.79 -6.61 -6.25
C ALA A 84 -3.84 -6.18 -7.28
N SER A 85 -4.69 -5.20 -6.95
CA SER A 85 -5.69 -4.69 -7.90
C SER A 85 -5.04 -4.06 -9.13
N THR A 86 -3.95 -3.32 -8.93
CA THR A 86 -3.18 -2.71 -10.02
C THR A 86 -2.59 -3.77 -10.96
N LEU A 87 -2.05 -4.87 -10.41
CA LEU A 87 -1.52 -5.97 -11.21
C LEU A 87 -2.61 -6.68 -12.03
N VAL A 88 -3.78 -6.91 -11.43
CA VAL A 88 -4.93 -7.53 -12.14
C VAL A 88 -5.40 -6.66 -13.30
N ILE A 89 -5.46 -5.34 -13.11
CA ILE A 89 -5.87 -4.40 -14.16
C ILE A 89 -4.84 -4.36 -15.30
N ALA A 90 -3.55 -4.28 -14.97
CA ALA A 90 -2.51 -4.09 -15.97
C ALA A 90 -2.09 -5.39 -16.70
N ARG A 91 -2.33 -6.55 -16.10
CA ARG A 91 -1.94 -7.88 -16.64
C ARG A 91 -3.08 -8.89 -16.45
N PRO A 92 -4.25 -8.67 -17.07
CA PRO A 92 -5.42 -9.51 -16.86
C PRO A 92 -5.18 -10.94 -17.38
N GLY A 93 -5.37 -11.94 -16.51
CA GLY A 93 -5.28 -13.36 -16.87
C GLY A 93 -3.86 -13.92 -16.97
N GLU A 94 -2.83 -13.10 -16.73
CA GLU A 94 -1.44 -13.55 -16.79
C GLU A 94 -0.98 -14.24 -15.49
N ARG A 95 -0.09 -15.23 -15.63
CA ARG A 95 0.63 -15.80 -14.47
C ARG A 95 1.81 -14.90 -14.13
N LEU A 96 1.79 -14.34 -12.92
CA LEU A 96 2.83 -13.42 -12.45
C LEU A 96 3.83 -14.13 -11.51
N LEU A 97 5.12 -13.87 -11.70
CA LEU A 97 6.17 -14.26 -10.76
C LEU A 97 6.55 -13.05 -9.89
N LEU A 98 6.45 -13.19 -8.58
CA LEU A 98 6.90 -12.16 -7.65
C LEU A 98 8.39 -12.34 -7.34
N VAL A 99 9.22 -11.41 -7.82
CA VAL A 99 10.65 -11.37 -7.52
C VAL A 99 10.90 -10.28 -6.48
N PRO A 100 11.45 -10.60 -5.29
CA PRO A 100 11.76 -9.57 -4.30
C PRO A 100 12.86 -8.65 -4.85
N ALA A 101 12.57 -7.36 -4.89
CA ALA A 101 13.57 -6.37 -5.26
C ALA A 101 14.68 -6.35 -4.17
N PRO A 102 15.97 -6.42 -4.55
CA PRO A 102 17.06 -6.42 -3.58
C PRO A 102 17.01 -5.14 -2.75
N SER A 103 16.98 -5.29 -1.43
CA SER A 103 17.11 -4.16 -0.51
C SER A 103 18.58 -3.76 -0.39
N ARG A 104 18.85 -2.47 -0.15
CA ARG A 104 20.21 -2.03 0.18
C ARG A 104 20.70 -2.77 1.44
N PRO A 105 21.97 -3.23 1.51
CA PRO A 105 22.47 -4.00 2.65
C PRO A 105 22.25 -3.32 4.01
N ALA A 106 22.42 -2.00 4.08
CA ALA A 106 22.16 -1.22 5.30
C ALA A 106 20.69 -1.32 5.77
N ALA A 107 19.74 -1.29 4.83
CA ALA A 107 18.31 -1.40 5.13
C ALA A 107 17.90 -2.84 5.55
N ALA A 108 18.63 -3.86 5.07
CA ALA A 108 18.43 -5.24 5.49
C ALA A 108 18.91 -5.49 6.93
N ARG A 109 20.03 -4.86 7.34
CA ARG A 109 20.61 -5.01 8.69
C ARG A 109 19.84 -4.30 9.80
N ALA A 110 19.04 -3.31 9.46
CA ALA A 110 18.29 -2.50 10.43
C ALA A 110 16.92 -3.09 10.81
N ARG A 111 16.58 -4.30 10.36
CA ARG A 111 15.29 -4.97 10.58
C ARG A 111 15.39 -6.15 11.52
#